data_AF-K5ZF19-F1
#
_entry.id   AF-K5ZF19-F1
#
_cell.length_a   1.000
_cell.length_b   1.000
_cell.length_c   1.000
_cell.angle_alpha   90.00
_cell.angle_beta   90.00
_cell.angle_gamma   90.00
#
_symmetry.space_group_name_H-M   'P 1'
#
loop_
_entity.id
_entity.type
_entity.pdbx_description
1 polymer ?
#
loop_
_entity_poly.entity_id
_entity_poly.type
_entity_poly.pdbx_seq_one_letter_code
_entity_poly.pdbx_strand_id
1 'polypeptide(L)'
;MRQRGVPDAMLGALLAWGDTEVPVGSSDVAITASQSALREMAHQGVSKDWCRKIGRLVAVVTDDGVVRTCAVIWNSGRDGRRYRRRF
;
A
#
# COMPACT_ATOMS: atom_id res chain seq x y z
N MET A 1 -1.69 7.60 13.86
CA MET A 1 -2.56 6.40 13.80
C MET A 1 -1.66 5.19 13.56
N ARG A 2 -1.55 4.23 14.49
CA ARG A 2 -0.82 2.97 14.27
C ARG A 2 -1.76 1.95 13.67
N GLN A 3 -1.70 1.73 12.36
CA GLN A 3 -2.46 0.66 11.73
C GLN A 3 -1.77 -0.68 12.02
N ARG A 4 -2.47 -1.61 12.68
CA ARG A 4 -1.91 -2.93 13.00
C ARG A 4 -1.47 -3.64 11.71
N GLY A 5 -0.21 -4.06 11.67
CA GLY A 5 0.34 -4.88 10.59
C GLY A 5 1.07 -4.11 9.49
N VAL A 6 1.08 -2.77 9.51
CA VAL A 6 1.92 -1.96 8.63
C VAL A 6 3.02 -1.29 9.46
N PRO A 7 4.30 -1.63 9.25
CA PRO A 7 5.39 -0.95 9.92
C PRO A 7 5.46 0.53 9.53
N ASP A 8 5.67 1.42 10.50
CA ASP A 8 5.74 2.88 10.28
C ASP A 8 6.79 3.25 9.20
N ALA A 9 7.90 2.51 9.14
CA ALA A 9 8.93 2.68 8.11
C ALA A 9 8.43 2.41 6.69
N MET A 10 7.50 1.47 6.51
CA MET A 10 6.92 1.17 5.20
C MET A 10 5.91 2.22 4.78
N LEU A 11 5.14 2.73 5.73
CA LEU A 11 4.24 3.86 5.49
C LEU A 11 5.05 5.10 5.09
N GLY A 12 6.14 5.41 5.82
CA GLY A 12 7.03 6.52 5.47
C GLY A 12 7.64 6.37 4.07
N ALA A 13 8.06 5.16 3.71
CA ALA A 13 8.58 4.89 2.37
C ALA A 13 7.50 5.04 1.28
N LEU A 14 6.27 4.58 1.53
CA LEU A 14 5.16 4.78 0.60
C LEU A 14 4.83 6.27 0.42
N LEU A 15 4.85 7.06 1.50
CA LEU A 15 4.59 8.50 1.42
C LEU A 15 5.70 9.27 0.68
N ALA A 16 6.95 8.76 0.73
CA ALA A 16 8.09 9.40 0.07
C ALA A 16 8.25 9.03 -1.42
N TRP A 17 7.89 7.80 -1.79
CA TRP A 17 8.12 7.23 -3.13
C TRP A 17 6.82 6.97 -3.90
N GLY A 18 5.68 7.05 -3.25
CA GLY A 18 4.39 6.70 -3.82
C GLY A 18 3.85 7.78 -4.76
N ASP A 19 3.22 7.32 -5.81
CA ASP A 19 2.42 8.12 -6.72
C ASP A 19 1.09 8.47 -6.06
N THR A 20 0.70 9.72 -6.29
CA THR A 20 -0.47 10.33 -5.68
C THR A 20 -1.62 10.34 -6.67
N GLU A 21 -2.70 9.63 -6.36
CA GLU A 21 -3.94 9.60 -7.13
C GLU A 21 -5.04 10.36 -6.39
N VAL A 22 -5.51 11.46 -6.98
CA VAL A 22 -6.60 12.28 -6.44
C VAL A 22 -7.91 11.85 -7.11
N PRO A 23 -8.85 11.21 -6.40
CA PRO A 23 -10.16 10.89 -6.93
C PRO A 23 -10.97 12.16 -7.20
N VAL A 24 -11.64 12.22 -8.35
CA VAL A 24 -12.50 13.36 -8.70
C VAL A 24 -13.66 13.45 -7.71
N GLY A 25 -13.79 14.59 -7.00
CA GLY A 25 -14.88 14.85 -6.05
C GLY A 25 -14.64 14.37 -4.62
N SER A 26 -13.44 13.89 -4.30
CA SER A 26 -13.01 13.51 -2.95
C SER A 26 -11.96 14.49 -2.42
N SER A 27 -12.01 14.82 -1.12
CA SER A 27 -10.91 15.51 -0.41
C SER A 27 -9.75 14.57 -0.09
N ASP A 28 -9.99 13.25 -0.14
CA ASP A 28 -9.02 12.24 0.21
C ASP A 28 -8.22 11.81 -1.02
N VAL A 29 -6.92 11.58 -0.82
CA VAL A 29 -5.92 11.25 -1.82
C VAL A 29 -5.38 9.85 -1.57
N ALA A 30 -5.32 9.03 -2.61
CA ALA A 30 -4.72 7.70 -2.54
C ALA A 30 -3.24 7.77 -2.92
N ILE A 31 -2.39 7.08 -2.18
CA ILE A 31 -0.95 6.97 -2.45
C ILE A 31 -0.62 5.49 -2.64
N THR A 32 -0.06 5.18 -3.80
CA THR A 32 0.35 3.83 -4.19
C THR A 32 1.74 3.87 -4.81
N ALA A 33 2.51 2.79 -4.79
CA ALA A 33 3.82 2.76 -5.44
C ALA A 33 3.73 2.14 -6.84
N SER A 34 3.92 2.93 -7.90
CA SER A 34 4.02 2.41 -9.27
C SER A 34 5.23 1.50 -9.46
N GLN A 35 5.22 0.71 -10.55
CA GLN A 35 6.39 -0.10 -10.90
C GLN A 35 7.65 0.73 -11.16
N SER A 36 7.52 1.95 -11.67
CA SER A 36 8.64 2.88 -11.85
C SER A 36 9.25 3.28 -10.53
N ALA A 37 8.43 3.72 -9.57
CA ALA A 37 8.89 4.08 -8.23
C ALA A 37 9.60 2.91 -7.53
N LEU A 38 9.03 1.70 -7.61
CA LEU A 38 9.62 0.50 -7.02
C LEU A 38 10.96 0.10 -7.67
N ARG A 39 11.12 0.33 -8.98
CA ARG A 39 12.39 0.10 -9.69
C ARG A 39 13.44 1.11 -9.26
N GLU A 40 13.07 2.37 -9.14
CA GLU A 40 13.98 3.42 -8.65
C GLU A 40 14.47 3.13 -7.23
N MET A 41 13.56 2.74 -6.32
CA MET A 41 13.93 2.29 -4.98
C MET A 41 14.92 1.13 -5.02
N ALA A 42 14.69 0.14 -5.87
CA ALA A 42 15.60 -0.99 -6.03
C ALA A 42 16.98 -0.57 -6.57
N HIS A 43 17.03 0.40 -7.49
CA HIS A 43 18.28 0.97 -7.99
C HIS A 43 19.05 1.73 -6.91
N GLN A 44 18.36 2.30 -5.93
CA GLN A 44 18.97 2.98 -4.77
C GLN A 44 19.38 2.01 -3.64
N GLY A 45 19.36 0.71 -3.90
CA GLY A 45 19.85 -0.31 -2.96
C GLY A 45 18.80 -0.80 -1.97
N VAL A 46 17.53 -0.42 -2.12
CA VAL A 46 16.44 -0.99 -1.31
C VAL A 46 16.25 -2.46 -1.69
N SER A 47 16.08 -3.32 -0.68
CA SER A 47 15.95 -4.75 -0.92
C SER A 47 14.65 -5.08 -1.68
N LYS A 48 14.72 -6.08 -2.56
CA LYS A 48 13.56 -6.52 -3.37
C LYS A 48 12.35 -6.93 -2.52
N ASP A 49 12.59 -7.53 -1.34
CA ASP A 49 11.52 -7.87 -0.41
C ASP A 49 10.79 -6.63 0.12
N TRP A 50 11.55 -5.56 0.40
CA TRP A 50 11.00 -4.30 0.86
C TRP A 50 10.18 -3.60 -0.24
N CYS A 51 10.71 -3.52 -1.46
CA CYS A 51 9.97 -2.98 -2.61
C CYS A 51 8.66 -3.78 -2.84
N ARG A 52 8.71 -5.11 -2.72
CA ARG A 52 7.52 -5.96 -2.88
C ARG A 52 6.45 -5.69 -1.84
N LYS A 53 6.84 -5.44 -0.59
CA LYS A 53 5.92 -5.12 0.49
C LYS A 53 5.32 -3.72 0.31
N ILE A 54 6.11 -2.73 -0.11
CA ILE A 54 5.63 -1.37 -0.39
C ILE A 54 4.68 -1.34 -1.58
N GLY A 55 5.00 -2.07 -2.66
CA GLY A 55 4.12 -2.21 -3.83
C GLY A 55 2.79 -2.89 -3.55
N ARG A 56 2.57 -3.40 -2.32
CA ARG A 56 1.30 -3.94 -1.85
C ARG A 56 0.59 -3.00 -0.89
N LEU A 57 1.11 -1.81 -0.64
CA LEU A 57 0.47 -0.85 0.26
C LEU A 57 -0.31 0.20 -0.52
N VAL A 58 -1.43 0.62 0.07
CA VAL A 58 -2.17 1.82 -0.34
C VAL A 58 -2.38 2.65 0.90
N ALA A 59 -2.01 3.93 0.87
CA ALA A 59 -2.39 4.89 1.89
C ALA A 59 -3.47 5.81 1.33
N VAL A 60 -4.43 6.18 2.17
CA VAL A 60 -5.43 7.21 1.90
C VAL A 60 -5.17 8.33 2.89
N VAL A 61 -4.88 9.50 2.36
CA VAL A 61 -4.47 10.70 3.09
C VAL A 61 -5.53 11.77 2.86
N THR A 62 -5.98 12.43 3.92
CA THR A 62 -6.86 13.60 3.81
C THR A 62 -6.13 14.80 3.24
N ASP A 63 -6.90 15.79 2.80
CA ASP A 63 -6.42 17.10 2.35
C ASP A 63 -5.51 17.83 3.36
N ASP A 64 -5.72 17.59 4.65
CA ASP A 64 -4.89 18.08 5.76
C ASP A 64 -3.56 17.31 5.96
N GLY A 65 -3.27 16.31 5.11
CA GLY A 65 -2.05 15.50 5.18
C GLY A 65 -2.10 14.36 6.20
N VAL A 66 -3.25 14.11 6.83
CA VAL A 66 -3.39 13.02 7.81
C VAL A 66 -3.66 11.68 7.12
N VAL A 67 -2.84 10.67 7.40
CA VAL A 67 -3.10 9.30 6.93
C VAL A 67 -4.34 8.76 7.64
N ARG A 68 -5.47 8.66 6.92
CA ARG A 68 -6.71 8.07 7.43
C ARG A 68 -6.65 6.55 7.46
N THR A 69 -6.17 5.95 6.38
CA THR A 69 -6.20 4.50 6.17
C THR A 69 -4.96 4.06 5.40
N CYS A 70 -4.38 2.93 5.77
CA CYS A 70 -3.30 2.26 5.06
C CYS A 70 -3.60 0.76 4.93
N ALA A 71 -3.95 0.29 3.74
CA ALA A 71 -4.27 -1.11 3.50
C ALA A 71 -3.09 -1.86 2.86
N VAL A 72 -2.95 -3.14 3.20
CA VAL A 72 -2.12 -4.08 2.45
C VAL A 72 -3.00 -4.80 1.44
N ILE A 73 -2.76 -4.58 0.16
CA ILE A 73 -3.31 -5.37 -0.94
C ILE A 73 -2.65 -6.75 -0.92
N TRP A 74 -3.36 -7.72 -0.35
CA TRP A 74 -3.04 -9.12 -0.54
C TRP A 74 -3.68 -9.62 -1.83
N ASN A 75 -2.87 -10.09 -2.78
CA ASN A 75 -3.34 -10.92 -3.89
C ASN A 75 -3.81 -12.32 -3.45
N SER A 76 -4.20 -12.49 -2.18
CA SER A 76 -4.93 -13.67 -1.76
C SER A 76 -6.41 -13.45 -2.07
N GLY A 77 -6.78 -13.59 -3.35
CA GLY A 77 -8.00 -14.34 -3.61
C GLY A 77 -7.85 -15.63 -2.79
N ARG A 78 -8.80 -15.89 -1.87
CA ARG A 78 -8.73 -16.96 -0.87
C ARG A 78 -8.30 -18.28 -1.50
N ASP A 79 -7.01 -18.55 -1.52
CA ASP A 79 -6.47 -19.83 -1.91
C ASP A 79 -6.86 -20.80 -0.80
N GLY A 80 -7.89 -21.62 -1.06
CA GLY A 80 -8.17 -22.80 -0.23
C GLY A 80 -9.38 -22.82 0.69
N ARG A 81 -10.29 -21.82 0.71
CA ARG A 81 -11.61 -22.06 1.35
C ARG A 81 -12.55 -22.80 0.40
N ARG A 82 -12.32 -24.11 0.23
CA ARG A 82 -13.35 -25.04 -0.25
C ARG A 82 -14.46 -25.05 0.80
N TYR A 83 -15.55 -24.33 0.53
CA TYR A 83 -16.80 -24.54 1.26
C TYR A 83 -17.28 -25.95 0.93
N ARG A 84 -17.02 -26.91 1.83
CA ARG A 84 -17.76 -28.17 1.81
C ARG A 84 -19.19 -27.82 2.19
N ARG A 85 -20.10 -27.82 1.20
CA ARG A 85 -21.52 -28.00 1.46
C ARG A 85 -21.67 -29.34 2.18
N ARG A 86 -22.02 -29.30 3.46
CA ARG A 86 -22.64 -30.46 4.11
C ARG A 86 -24.06 -30.53 3.53
N PHE A 87 -24.34 -31.64 2.85
CA PHE A 87 -25.70 -32.08 2.57
C PHE A 87 -26.36 -32.51 3.88
#